data_AF-A0A218PAW0-F1
#
_entry.id   AF-A0A218PAW0-F1
#
_cell.length_a   1.000
_cell.length_b   1.000
_cell.length_c   1.000
_cell.angle_alpha   90.00
_cell.angle_beta   90.00
_cell.angle_gamma   90.00
#
_symmetry.space_group_name_H-M   'P 1'
#
loop_
_entity.id
_entity.type
_entity.pdbx_description
1 polymer ?
#
loop_
_entity_poly.entity_id
_entity_poly.type
_entity_poly.pdbx_seq_one_letter_code
_entity_poly.pdbx_strand_id
1 'polypeptide(L)'
;MKLTPENKFSLSVYLWGLICGLVSGIAATRVQYGWVTGLVLFLLTDKVVMAMIKTLPPEIEEGQILKKAFWGWLLFWLYFTMLSYTVMVNFQPEFYSNQSLLYRLTHNGTVVG
;
A
#
# COMPACT_ATOMS: atom_id res chain seq x y z
N MET A 1 -13.53 -11.60 20.45
CA MET A 1 -13.32 -12.48 19.27
C MET A 1 -11.86 -12.90 19.21
N LYS A 2 -11.54 -14.20 19.24
CA LYS A 2 -10.17 -14.66 18.98
C LYS A 2 -9.92 -14.59 17.46
N LEU A 3 -8.96 -13.78 17.03
CA LEU A 3 -8.53 -13.75 15.63
C LEU A 3 -7.94 -15.12 15.25
N THR A 4 -8.42 -15.70 14.15
CA THR A 4 -7.83 -16.91 13.56
C THR A 4 -6.39 -16.62 13.12
N PRO A 5 -5.50 -17.63 13.10
CA PRO A 5 -4.11 -17.47 12.64
C PRO A 5 -4.02 -16.85 11.23
N GLU A 6 -4.93 -17.22 10.33
CA GLU A 6 -5.06 -16.67 8.97
C GLU A 6 -5.32 -15.16 8.97
N ASN A 7 -6.28 -14.69 9.77
CA ASN A 7 -6.61 -13.28 9.83
C ASN A 7 -5.43 -12.47 10.41
N LYS A 8 -4.68 -13.03 11.36
CA LYS A 8 -3.47 -12.40 11.90
C LYS A 8 -2.37 -12.32 10.84
N PHE A 9 -2.18 -13.38 10.05
CA PHE A 9 -1.22 -13.39 8.94
C PHE A 9 -1.58 -12.33 7.90
N SER A 10 -2.81 -12.34 7.38
CA SER A 10 -3.26 -11.38 6.37
C SER A 10 -3.16 -9.94 6.87
N LEU A 11 -3.58 -9.67 8.11
CA LEU A 11 -3.48 -8.34 8.73
C LEU A 11 -2.01 -7.89 8.83
N SER A 12 -1.11 -8.80 9.19
CA SER A 12 0.33 -8.54 9.29
C SER A 12 0.92 -8.16 7.94
N VAL A 13 0.58 -8.90 6.89
CA VAL A 13 1.01 -8.64 5.51
C VAL A 13 0.47 -7.29 5.01
N TYR A 14 -0.79 -6.98 5.28
CA TYR A 14 -1.41 -5.71 4.87
C TYR A 14 -0.82 -4.50 5.60
N LEU A 15 -0.58 -4.62 6.91
CA LEU A 15 0.11 -3.59 7.69
C LEU A 15 1.51 -3.33 7.14
N TRP A 16 2.25 -4.40 6.82
CA TRP A 16 3.57 -4.26 6.23
C TRP A 16 3.53 -3.65 4.83
N GLY A 17 2.58 -4.07 3.98
CA GLY A 17 2.35 -3.49 2.66
C GLY A 17 2.02 -2.00 2.71
N LEU A 18 1.21 -1.58 3.69
CA LEU A 18 0.91 -0.17 3.95
C LEU A 18 2.19 0.60 4.30
N ILE A 19 2.97 0.13 5.27
CA ILE A 19 4.22 0.80 5.68
C ILE A 19 5.19 0.91 4.50
N CYS A 20 5.39 -0.18 3.76
CA CYS A 20 6.22 -0.20 2.56
C CYS A 20 5.73 0.82 1.53
N GLY A 21 4.41 0.90 1.32
CA GLY A 21 3.79 1.80 0.36
C GLY A 21 3.98 3.27 0.74
N LEU A 22 3.76 3.63 2.00
CA LEU A 22 3.99 4.99 2.50
C LEU A 22 5.46 5.41 2.34
N VAL A 23 6.40 4.54 2.72
CA VAL A 23 7.84 4.82 2.57
C VAL A 23 8.20 4.98 1.10
N SER A 24 7.66 4.12 0.23
CA SER A 24 7.92 4.15 -1.22
C SER A 24 7.40 5.42 -1.88
N GLY A 25 6.17 5.84 -1.59
CA GLY A 25 5.59 7.03 -2.22
C GLY A 25 6.24 8.31 -1.71
N ILE A 26 6.60 8.39 -0.42
CA ILE A 26 7.39 9.50 0.11
C ILE A 26 8.78 9.53 -0.56
N ALA A 27 9.46 8.40 -0.66
CA ALA A 27 10.76 8.33 -1.32
C ALA A 27 10.67 8.71 -2.81
N ALA A 28 9.60 8.31 -3.49
CA ALA A 28 9.36 8.63 -4.90
C ALA A 28 9.19 10.14 -5.17
N THR A 29 8.80 10.93 -4.16
CA THR A 29 8.77 12.40 -4.31
C THR A 29 10.15 13.05 -4.34
N ARG A 30 11.17 12.36 -3.84
CA ARG A 30 12.55 12.87 -3.78
C ARG A 30 13.44 12.32 -4.88
N VAL A 31 13.19 11.10 -5.32
CA VAL A 31 14.00 10.40 -6.32
C VAL A 31 13.09 9.63 -7.26
N GLN A 32 13.33 9.71 -8.57
CA GLN A 32 12.52 9.05 -9.61
C GLN A 32 12.32 7.54 -9.39
N TYR A 33 13.33 6.85 -8.85
CA TYR A 33 13.28 5.42 -8.52
C TYR A 33 13.00 5.14 -7.04
N GLY A 34 12.57 6.15 -6.26
CA GLY A 34 12.30 6.01 -4.83
C GLY A 34 11.24 4.95 -4.52
N TRP A 35 10.33 4.66 -5.45
CA TRP A 35 9.34 3.60 -5.32
C TRP A 35 9.97 2.19 -5.18
N VAL A 36 11.18 1.97 -5.72
CA VAL A 36 11.89 0.68 -5.63
C VAL A 36 12.26 0.33 -4.18
N THR A 37 12.33 1.32 -3.29
CA THR A 37 12.60 1.09 -1.86
C THR A 37 11.60 0.11 -1.23
N GLY A 38 10.32 0.15 -1.61
CA GLY A 38 9.32 -0.81 -1.13
C GLY A 38 9.56 -2.23 -1.61
N LEU A 39 10.07 -2.43 -2.82
CA LEU A 39 10.45 -3.77 -3.30
C LEU A 39 11.62 -4.34 -2.49
N VAL A 40 12.56 -3.50 -2.07
CA VAL A 40 13.64 -3.93 -1.17
C VAL A 40 13.06 -4.30 0.21
N LEU A 41 12.12 -3.51 0.72
CA LEU A 41 11.42 -3.80 1.98
C LEU A 41 10.54 -5.06 1.90
N PHE A 42 10.06 -5.44 0.71
CA PHE A 42 9.35 -6.71 0.52
C PHE A 42 10.21 -7.92 0.86
N LEU A 43 11.50 -7.89 0.58
CA LEU A 43 12.42 -8.98 0.91
C LEU A 43 12.54 -9.18 2.44
N LEU A 44 12.19 -8.16 3.23
CA LEU A 44 12.15 -8.23 4.69
C LEU A 44 10.80 -8.70 5.23
N THR A 45 9.78 -8.91 4.37
CA THR A 45 8.42 -9.31 4.78
C THR A 45 8.44 -10.57 5.62
N ASP A 46 9.25 -11.57 5.25
CA ASP A 46 9.36 -12.81 6.00
C ASP A 46 9.76 -12.58 7.46
N LYS A 47 10.83 -11.80 7.68
CA LYS A 47 11.32 -11.44 9.02
C LYS A 47 10.30 -10.63 9.80
N VAL A 48 9.61 -9.68 9.16
CA VAL A 48 8.62 -8.83 9.81
C VAL A 48 7.38 -9.62 10.20
N VAL A 49 6.86 -10.47 9.31
CA VAL A 49 5.70 -11.32 9.59
C VAL A 49 6.03 -12.26 10.75
N MET A 50 7.18 -12.95 10.73
CA MET A 50 7.62 -13.81 11.82
C MET A 50 7.81 -13.07 13.15
N ALA A 51 8.25 -11.81 13.11
CA ALA A 51 8.36 -10.98 14.32
C ALA A 51 6.99 -10.59 14.89
N MET A 52 5.96 -10.40 14.05
CA MET A 52 4.62 -10.00 14.48
C MET A 52 3.72 -11.17 14.86
N ILE A 53 3.88 -12.33 14.22
CA ILE A 53 3.09 -13.53 14.50
C ILE A 53 4.00 -14.72 14.83
N LYS A 54 3.91 -15.21 16.07
CA LYS A 54 4.67 -16.40 16.52
C LYS A 54 4.11 -17.74 16.01
N THR A 55 2.89 -17.73 15.48
CA THR A 55 2.19 -18.94 15.00
C THR A 55 1.70 -18.68 13.58
N LEU A 56 2.34 -19.34 12.62
CA LEU A 56 1.88 -19.35 11.24
C LEU A 56 0.64 -20.23 11.09
N PRO A 57 -0.23 -19.97 10.10
CA PRO A 57 -1.25 -20.92 9.68
C PRO A 57 -0.60 -22.26 9.29
N PRO A 58 -1.23 -23.41 9.58
CA PRO A 58 -0.66 -24.73 9.30
C PRO A 58 -0.44 -25.00 7.81
N GLU A 59 -1.07 -24.22 6.92
CA GLU A 59 -0.94 -24.32 5.47
C GLU A 59 0.30 -23.58 4.91
N ILE A 60 1.02 -22.82 5.73
CA ILE A 60 2.15 -21.98 5.29
C ILE A 60 3.43 -22.47 5.94
N GLU A 61 4.30 -23.07 5.14
CA GLU A 61 5.69 -23.33 5.52
C GLU A 61 6.50 -22.02 5.53
N GLU A 62 7.52 -21.91 6.39
CA GLU A 62 8.35 -20.70 6.54
C GLU A 62 8.94 -20.22 5.20
N GLY A 63 9.27 -21.13 4.28
CA GLY A 63 9.78 -20.78 2.94
C GLY A 63 8.74 -20.27 1.94
N GLN A 64 7.45 -20.36 2.25
CA GLN A 64 6.34 -19.97 1.36
C GLN A 64 5.70 -18.63 1.72
N ILE A 65 6.13 -18.00 2.82
CA ILE A 65 5.57 -16.74 3.33
C ILE A 65 5.59 -15.66 2.26
N LEU A 66 6.73 -15.45 1.58
CA LEU A 66 6.85 -14.44 0.53
C LEU A 66 5.89 -14.68 -0.63
N LYS A 67 5.73 -15.92 -1.11
CA LYS A 67 4.83 -16.24 -2.23
C LYS A 67 3.37 -16.03 -1.86
N LYS A 68 2.97 -16.44 -0.66
CA LYS A 68 1.59 -16.28 -0.16
C LYS A 68 1.28 -14.82 0.17
N ALA A 69 2.23 -14.09 0.74
CA ALA A 69 2.10 -12.68 1.08
C ALA A 69 2.16 -11.76 -0.16
N PHE A 70 2.78 -12.21 -1.26
CA PHE A 70 3.08 -11.36 -2.42
C PHE A 70 1.88 -10.56 -2.93
N TRP A 71 0.75 -11.22 -3.22
CA TRP A 71 -0.41 -10.54 -3.77
C TRP A 71 -1.07 -9.57 -2.80
N GLY A 72 -1.20 -9.97 -1.54
CA GLY A 72 -1.75 -9.10 -0.50
C GLY A 72 -0.87 -7.88 -0.24
N TRP A 73 0.44 -8.11 -0.16
CA TRP A 73 1.44 -7.07 0.01
C TRP A 73 1.49 -6.14 -1.21
N LEU A 74 1.55 -6.67 -2.43
CA LEU A 74 1.71 -5.93 -3.69
C LEU A 74 0.57 -4.94 -3.90
N LEU A 75 -0.67 -5.38 -3.68
CA LEU A 75 -1.85 -4.52 -3.84
C LEU A 75 -1.86 -3.37 -2.84
N PHE A 76 -1.56 -3.65 -1.57
CA PHE A 76 -1.45 -2.63 -0.53
C PHE A 76 -0.28 -1.67 -0.81
N TRP A 77 0.88 -2.22 -1.15
CA TRP A 77 2.07 -1.44 -1.47
C TRP A 77 1.82 -0.49 -2.65
N LEU A 78 1.27 -0.98 -3.77
CA LEU A 78 0.95 -0.13 -4.93
C LEU A 78 -0.06 0.96 -4.58
N TYR A 79 -1.14 0.60 -3.89
CA TYR A 79 -2.18 1.54 -3.50
C TYR A 79 -1.63 2.67 -2.62
N PHE A 80 -0.92 2.31 -1.54
CA PHE A 80 -0.38 3.30 -0.61
C PHE A 80 0.81 4.08 -1.18
N THR A 81 1.58 3.50 -2.10
CA THR A 81 2.64 4.23 -2.84
C THR A 81 2.03 5.34 -3.67
N MET A 82 1.03 5.03 -4.49
CA MET A 82 0.36 6.03 -5.32
C MET A 82 -0.37 7.09 -4.48
N LEU A 83 -1.07 6.65 -3.43
CA LEU A 83 -1.77 7.56 -2.52
C LEU A 83 -0.80 8.53 -1.84
N SER A 84 0.24 8.02 -1.20
CA SER A 84 1.22 8.86 -0.50
C SER A 84 1.99 9.77 -1.45
N TYR A 85 2.36 9.29 -2.64
CA TYR A 85 2.97 10.12 -3.67
C TYR A 85 2.04 11.28 -4.07
N THR A 86 0.77 10.98 -4.39
CA THR A 86 -0.24 11.98 -4.82
C THR A 86 -0.47 13.04 -3.74
N VAL A 87 -0.57 12.62 -2.48
CA VAL A 87 -0.71 13.53 -1.34
C VAL A 87 0.54 14.42 -1.20
N MET A 88 1.73 13.84 -1.30
CA MET A 88 2.99 14.57 -1.11
C MET A 88 3.29 15.59 -2.22
N VAL A 89 2.87 15.32 -3.46
CA VAL A 89 3.04 16.27 -4.58
C VAL A 89 1.91 17.30 -4.68
N ASN A 90 0.93 17.27 -3.75
CA ASN A 90 -0.26 18.13 -3.77
C ASN A 90 -0.94 18.14 -5.15
N PHE A 91 -1.15 16.95 -5.74
CA PHE A 91 -1.67 16.82 -7.10
C PHE A 91 -2.96 17.63 -7.28
N GLN A 92 -2.91 18.61 -8.19
CA GLN A 92 -4.08 19.37 -8.63
C GLN A 92 -4.55 18.79 -9.96
N PRO A 93 -5.82 18.36 -10.09
CA PRO A 93 -6.34 17.88 -11.36
C PRO A 93 -6.39 19.06 -12.35
N GLU A 94 -5.61 18.98 -13.43
CA GLU A 94 -5.75 19.90 -14.56
C GLU A 94 -6.91 19.47 -15.45
N PHE A 95 -7.89 20.36 -15.61
CA PHE A 95 -9.04 20.12 -16.46
C PHE A 95 -8.77 20.63 -17.86
N TYR A 96 -8.49 19.72 -18.81
CA TYR A 96 -8.31 20.09 -20.22
C TYR A 96 -9.62 20.40 -20.96
N SER A 97 -10.78 20.21 -20.32
CA SER A 97 -12.09 20.55 -20.89
C SER A 97 -13.14 20.85 -19.81
N ASN A 98 -13.81 22.00 -19.96
CA ASN A 98 -14.88 22.47 -19.09
C ASN A 98 -16.19 21.68 -19.26
N GLN A 99 -16.26 20.79 -20.26
CA GLN A 99 -17.40 19.89 -20.47
C GLN A 99 -17.20 18.52 -19.83
N SER A 100 -15.97 18.21 -19.39
CA SER A 100 -15.67 16.91 -18.81
C SER A 100 -16.47 16.67 -17.53
N LEU A 101 -16.87 15.41 -17.31
CA LEU A 101 -17.60 15.00 -16.11
C LEU A 101 -16.81 15.36 -14.84
N LEU A 102 -15.48 15.21 -14.89
CA LEU A 102 -14.60 15.56 -13.79
C LEU A 102 -14.67 17.06 -13.47
N TYR A 103 -14.56 17.94 -14.48
CA TYR A 103 -14.68 19.40 -14.27
C TYR A 103 -16.02 19.77 -13.62
N ARG A 104 -17.12 19.18 -14.10
CA ARG A 104 -18.46 19.43 -13.54
C ARG A 104 -18.61 18.90 -12.11
N LEU A 105 -18.03 17.74 -11.79
CA LEU A 105 -18.07 17.18 -10.43
C LEU A 105 -17.25 18.03 -9.45
N THR A 106 -16.07 18.50 -9.86
CA THR A 106 -15.19 19.27 -8.98
C THR A 106 -15.70 20.70 -8.74
N HIS A 107 -16.35 21.32 -9.73
CA HIS A 107 -16.83 22.71 -9.62
C HIS A 107 -18.32 22.85 -9.25
N ASN A 108 -19.18 21.91 -9.63
CA ASN A 108 -20.61 21.96 -9.27
C ASN A 108 -20.96 21.05 -8.08
N GLY A 109 -20.07 20.13 -7.69
CA GLY A 109 -20.25 19.23 -6.55
C GLY A 109 -19.75 19.78 -5.21
N THR A 110 -19.08 20.93 -5.18
CA THR A 110 -18.78 21.67 -3.96
C THR A 110 -20.05 22.35 -3.45
N VAL A 111 -20.87 21.59 -2.72
CA VAL A 111 -21.69 22.18 -1.66
C VAL A 111 -20.71 22.72 -0.63
N VAL A 112 -20.77 24.04 -0.49
CA VAL A 112 -20.13 24.89 0.51
C VAL A 112 -20.01 24.19 1.87
N GLY A 113 -18.80 24.19 2.42
CA GLY A 113 -18.49 23.97 3.82
C GLY A 113 -17.29 24.81 4.17
#